data_AF-V4ZYD4-F1
#
_entry.id   AF-V4ZYD4-F1
#
_cell.length_a   1.000
_cell.length_b   1.000
_cell.length_c   1.000
_cell.angle_alpha   90.00
_cell.angle_beta   90.00
_cell.angle_gamma   90.00
#
_symmetry.space_group_name_H-M   'P 1'
#
loop_
_entity.id
_entity.type
_entity.pdbx_description
1 polymer ?
#
loop_
_entity_poly.entity_id
_entity_poly.type
_entity_poly.pdbx_seq_one_letter_code
_entity_poly.pdbx_strand_id
1 'polypeptide(L)'
;MDVPPPAVPSERLDGWRRTEATIEEAFSTPVVTVYTHTVVYEEIERRERIADDTGVDQPWRFFFVSRICLDPDRDPSRLLTSLVRRKATAGFVDRLEDRGIEGVSERDRENPGSVTPTD
;
A
#
# COMPACT_ATOMS: atom_id res chain seq x y z
N MET A 1 -1.00 9.24 -18.02
CA MET A 1 -1.80 10.10 -17.13
C MET A 1 -0.88 10.62 -16.03
N ASP A 2 -1.00 11.88 -15.62
CA ASP A 2 -0.34 12.36 -14.40
C ASP A 2 -1.27 12.11 -13.22
N VAL A 3 -0.88 11.23 -12.30
CA VAL A 3 -1.66 10.91 -11.10
C VAL A 3 -0.97 11.60 -9.92
N PRO A 4 -1.62 12.51 -9.20
CA PRO A 4 -0.99 13.18 -8.07
C PRO A 4 -0.65 12.17 -6.97
N PRO A 5 0.40 12.43 -6.17
CA PRO A 5 0.72 11.56 -5.04
C PRO A 5 -0.44 11.49 -4.04
N PRO A 6 -0.58 10.39 -3.28
CA PRO A 6 -1.54 10.31 -2.19
C PRO A 6 -1.27 11.38 -1.14
N ALA A 7 -2.34 11.93 -0.55
CA ALA A 7 -2.21 12.83 0.58
C ALA A 7 -1.82 12.01 1.82
N VAL A 8 -0.68 12.34 2.43
CA VAL A 8 -0.20 11.71 3.66
C VAL A 8 0.06 12.82 4.68
N PRO A 9 -0.53 12.76 5.90
CA PRO A 9 -0.32 13.80 6.92
C PRO A 9 1.15 13.87 7.32
N SER A 10 1.84 14.94 6.92
CA SER A 10 3.29 15.09 7.13
C SER A 10 3.67 15.11 8.60
N GLU A 11 2.80 15.64 9.48
CA GLU A 11 3.03 15.65 10.94
C GLU A 11 3.07 14.24 11.57
N ARG A 12 2.67 13.19 10.83
CA ARG A 12 2.75 11.79 11.28
C ARG A 12 3.91 11.02 10.65
N LEU A 13 4.75 11.70 9.85
CA LEU A 13 5.86 11.10 9.12
C LEU A 13 7.23 11.33 9.76
N ASP A 14 7.27 11.78 11.02
CA ASP A 14 8.53 11.88 11.75
C ASP A 14 9.26 10.53 11.79
N GLY A 15 10.51 10.51 11.33
CA GLY A 15 11.34 9.30 11.20
C GLY A 15 11.06 8.44 9.96
N TRP A 16 10.04 8.76 9.17
CA TRP A 16 9.72 8.08 7.92
C TRP A 16 10.30 8.81 6.71
N ARG A 17 10.90 8.05 5.80
CA ARG A 17 11.43 8.57 4.54
C ARG A 17 10.69 7.93 3.38
N ARG A 18 10.25 8.75 2.42
CA ARG A 18 9.76 8.25 1.14
C ARG A 18 10.93 7.63 0.39
N THR A 19 10.86 6.33 0.13
CA THR A 19 11.92 5.57 -0.57
C THR A 19 11.58 5.29 -2.02
N GLU A 20 10.28 5.16 -2.32
CA GLU A 20 9.80 4.78 -3.64
C GLU A 20 8.52 5.54 -3.99
N ALA A 21 8.32 5.79 -5.28
CA ALA A 21 7.02 6.16 -5.80
C ALA A 21 6.83 5.64 -7.22
N THR A 22 5.67 5.05 -7.44
CA THR A 22 5.35 4.33 -8.66
C THR A 22 3.98 4.76 -9.14
N ILE A 23 3.92 5.22 -10.38
CA ILE A 23 2.66 5.43 -11.11
C ILE A 23 2.53 4.29 -12.10
N GLU A 24 1.42 3.57 -12.05
CA GLU A 24 1.16 2.41 -12.90
C GLU A 24 -0.28 2.44 -13.42
N GLU A 25 -0.47 1.88 -14.62
CA GLU A 25 -1.79 1.45 -15.06
C GLU A 25 -2.10 0.12 -14.37
N ALA A 26 -2.92 0.15 -13.33
CA ALA A 26 -3.24 -1.04 -12.56
C ALA A 26 -4.04 -2.04 -13.40
N PHE A 27 -5.00 -1.56 -14.18
CA PHE A 27 -5.67 -2.32 -15.23
C PHE A 27 -6.43 -1.41 -16.20
N SER A 28 -6.74 -1.94 -17.37
CA SER A 28 -7.54 -1.26 -18.38
C SER A 28 -8.63 -2.17 -18.93
N THR A 29 -9.80 -1.56 -19.15
CA THR A 29 -10.98 -2.18 -19.77
C THR A 29 -11.54 -1.23 -20.82
N PRO A 30 -12.41 -1.68 -21.74
CA PRO A 30 -13.05 -0.79 -22.69
C PRO A 30 -13.86 0.36 -22.08
N VAL A 31 -14.21 0.27 -20.79
CA VAL A 31 -15.08 1.24 -20.10
C VAL A 31 -14.30 2.13 -19.12
N VAL A 32 -13.11 1.71 -18.68
CA VAL A 32 -12.26 2.47 -17.75
C VAL A 32 -10.84 1.95 -17.72
N THR A 33 -9.93 2.88 -17.53
CA THR A 33 -8.56 2.61 -17.12
C THR A 33 -8.35 3.08 -15.69
N VAL A 34 -7.68 2.26 -14.89
CA VAL A 34 -7.38 2.55 -13.49
C VAL A 34 -5.89 2.79 -13.36
N TYR A 35 -5.56 3.96 -12.86
CA TYR A 35 -4.19 4.34 -12.54
C TYR A 35 -4.00 4.40 -11.03
N THR A 36 -2.84 3.96 -10.57
CA THR A 36 -2.43 4.04 -9.17
C THR A 36 -1.16 4.84 -9.04
N HIS A 37 -1.08 5.70 -8.04
CA HIS A 37 0.16 6.31 -7.57
C HIS A 37 0.44 5.80 -6.17
N THR A 38 1.37 4.87 -6.06
CA THR A 38 1.80 4.28 -4.81
C THR A 38 3.09 4.94 -4.34
N VAL A 39 3.15 5.32 -3.06
CA VAL A 39 4.34 5.86 -2.41
C VAL A 39 4.69 4.96 -1.23
N VAL A 40 5.96 4.59 -1.12
CA VAL A 40 6.49 3.77 -0.02
C VAL A 40 7.29 4.63 0.94
N TYR A 41 7.08 4.40 2.23
CA TYR A 41 7.78 5.04 3.32
C TYR A 41 8.47 4.00 4.19
N GLU A 42 9.71 4.29 4.60
CA GLU A 42 10.53 3.41 5.43
C GLU A 42 11.15 4.17 6.61
N GLU A 43 11.34 3.50 7.74
CA GLU A 43 12.04 4.03 8.92
C GLU A 43 13.57 3.78 8.75
N ILE A 44 14.21 4.56 7.86
CA ILE A 44 15.61 4.33 7.42
C ILE A 44 16.60 4.34 8.59
N GLU A 45 16.50 5.32 9.48
CA GLU A 45 17.42 5.44 10.63
C GLU A 45 17.36 4.22 11.56
N ARG A 46 16.18 3.57 11.65
CA ARG A 46 16.02 2.33 12.40
C ARG A 46 16.64 1.15 11.69
N ARG A 47 16.46 1.05 10.37
CA ARG A 47 17.07 0.02 9.54
C ARG A 47 18.59 0.07 9.65
N GLU A 48 19.18 1.25 9.48
CA GLU A 48 20.62 1.48 9.60
C GLU A 48 21.16 1.05 10.97
N ARG A 49 20.53 1.51 12.06
CA ARG A 49 20.93 1.10 13.42
C ARG A 49 20.87 -0.41 13.64
N ILE A 50 19.82 -1.09 13.15
CA ILE A 50 19.73 -2.55 13.30
C ILE A 50 20.79 -3.25 12.44
N ALA A 51 21.06 -2.74 11.23
CA ALA A 51 22.11 -3.27 10.37
C ALA A 51 23.49 -3.12 11.04
N ASP A 52 23.79 -1.98 11.66
CA ASP A 52 25.04 -1.75 12.41
C ASP A 52 25.17 -2.71 13.61
N ASP A 53 24.08 -2.94 14.34
CA ASP A 53 24.08 -3.79 15.55
C ASP A 53 24.11 -5.31 15.23
N THR A 54 23.50 -5.73 14.12
CA THR A 54 23.23 -7.16 13.84
C THR A 54 23.85 -7.69 12.56
N GLY A 55 24.32 -6.81 11.66
CA GLY A 55 24.75 -7.15 10.31
C GLY A 55 23.62 -7.49 9.34
N VAL A 56 22.35 -7.39 9.75
CA VAL A 56 21.18 -7.74 8.93
C VAL A 56 20.55 -6.48 8.35
N ASP A 57 20.67 -6.31 7.04
CA ASP A 57 20.15 -5.15 6.31
C ASP A 57 18.88 -5.48 5.52
N GLN A 58 17.72 -5.32 6.15
CA GLN A 58 16.40 -5.57 5.56
C GLN A 58 15.38 -4.51 5.99
N PRO A 59 14.31 -4.26 5.21
CA PRO A 59 13.26 -3.34 5.62
C PRO A 59 12.48 -3.89 6.82
N TRP A 60 12.68 -3.30 7.99
CA TRP A 60 12.01 -3.70 9.24
C TRP A 60 10.62 -3.11 9.40
N ARG A 61 10.44 -1.88 8.92
CA ARG A 61 9.20 -1.12 9.02
C ARG A 61 9.03 -0.28 7.77
N PHE A 62 7.93 -0.53 7.08
CA PHE A 62 7.54 0.21 5.90
C PHE A 62 6.02 0.29 5.85
N PHE A 63 5.51 1.30 5.19
CA PHE A 63 4.12 1.34 4.76
C PHE A 63 4.04 1.94 3.36
N PHE A 64 2.94 1.66 2.69
CA PHE A 64 2.65 2.13 1.35
C PHE A 64 1.30 2.83 1.39
N VAL A 65 1.16 3.88 0.59
CA VAL A 65 -0.10 4.60 0.40
C VAL A 65 -0.32 4.72 -1.08
N SER A 66 -1.53 4.42 -1.54
CA SER A 66 -1.88 4.49 -2.96
C SER A 66 -3.03 5.47 -3.18
N ARG A 67 -2.88 6.38 -4.15
CA ARG A 67 -4.01 7.11 -4.75
C ARG A 67 -4.50 6.31 -5.96
N ILE A 68 -5.82 6.21 -6.10
CA ILE A 68 -6.47 5.61 -7.27
C ILE A 68 -7.15 6.71 -8.08
N CYS A 69 -6.93 6.71 -9.39
CA CYS A 69 -7.60 7.57 -10.36
C CYS A 69 -8.25 6.72 -11.45
N LEU A 70 -9.45 7.12 -11.88
CA LEU A 70 -10.21 6.45 -12.93
C LEU A 70 -10.21 7.34 -14.17
N ASP A 71 -10.05 6.75 -15.35
CA ASP A 71 -10.18 7.44 -16.63
C ASP A 71 -11.22 6.75 -17.51
N PRO A 72 -12.32 7.41 -17.90
CA PRO A 72 -12.72 8.77 -17.51
C PRO A 72 -13.10 8.87 -16.02
N ASP A 73 -12.96 10.09 -15.47
CA ASP A 73 -13.35 10.40 -14.09
C ASP A 73 -14.84 10.12 -13.88
N ARG A 74 -15.15 9.26 -12.91
CA ARG A 74 -16.51 8.79 -12.64
C ARG A 74 -16.65 8.27 -11.22
N ASP A 75 -17.85 8.36 -10.67
CA ASP A 75 -18.16 7.77 -9.38
C ASP A 75 -17.95 6.25 -9.43
N PRO A 76 -17.19 5.67 -8.49
CA PRO A 76 -16.93 4.25 -8.49
C PRO A 76 -18.20 3.46 -8.16
N SER A 77 -18.63 2.60 -9.09
CA SER A 77 -19.70 1.63 -8.83
C SER A 77 -19.20 0.55 -7.87
N ARG A 78 -20.11 -0.13 -7.14
CA ARG A 78 -19.73 -1.24 -6.22
C ARG A 78 -18.89 -2.32 -6.92
N LEU A 79 -19.22 -2.65 -8.17
CA LEU A 79 -18.49 -3.61 -8.97
C LEU A 79 -17.05 -3.12 -9.24
N LEU A 80 -16.91 -1.86 -9.65
CA LEU A 80 -15.60 -1.25 -9.91
C LEU A 80 -14.78 -1.18 -8.62
N THR A 81 -15.37 -0.77 -7.50
CA THR A 81 -14.70 -0.76 -6.18
C THR A 81 -14.18 -2.14 -5.80
N SER A 82 -14.96 -3.21 -6.02
CA SER A 82 -14.54 -4.58 -5.73
C SER A 82 -13.36 -5.02 -6.61
N LEU A 83 -13.42 -4.72 -7.92
CA LEU A 83 -12.33 -5.01 -8.85
C LEU A 83 -11.04 -4.26 -8.50
N VAL A 84 -11.16 -2.97 -8.22
CA VAL A 84 -10.05 -2.12 -7.80
C VAL A 84 -9.44 -2.63 -6.49
N ARG A 85 -10.27 -3.01 -5.50
CA ARG A 85 -9.80 -3.57 -4.23
C ARG A 85 -9.00 -4.85 -4.46
N ARG A 86 -9.54 -5.80 -5.22
CA ARG A 86 -8.86 -7.07 -5.51
C ARG A 86 -7.52 -6.85 -6.22
N LYS A 87 -7.46 -5.93 -7.18
CA LYS A 87 -6.20 -5.61 -7.88
C LYS A 87 -5.20 -4.91 -6.96
N ALA A 88 -5.66 -3.99 -6.12
CA ALA A 88 -4.84 -3.32 -5.12
C ALA A 88 -4.26 -4.32 -4.11
N THR A 89 -5.04 -5.31 -3.67
CA THR A 89 -4.54 -6.42 -2.83
C THR A 89 -3.47 -7.22 -3.57
N ALA A 90 -3.72 -7.65 -4.81
CA ALA A 90 -2.75 -8.43 -5.58
C ALA A 90 -1.41 -7.68 -5.75
N GLY A 91 -1.45 -6.44 -6.22
CA GLY A 91 -0.24 -5.62 -6.36
C GLY A 91 0.39 -5.26 -5.01
N PHE A 92 -0.35 -5.35 -3.90
CA PHE A 92 0.25 -5.24 -2.58
C PHE A 92 1.03 -6.52 -2.19
N VAL A 93 0.46 -7.70 -2.46
CA VAL A 93 1.15 -8.98 -2.25
C VAL A 93 2.44 -9.04 -3.07
N ASP A 94 2.39 -8.68 -4.36
CA ASP A 94 3.58 -8.66 -5.23
C ASP A 94 4.70 -7.79 -4.61
N ARG A 95 4.35 -6.60 -4.08
CA ARG A 95 5.32 -5.70 -3.43
C ARG A 95 5.90 -6.23 -2.12
N LEU A 96 5.17 -7.09 -1.41
CA LEU A 96 5.68 -7.77 -0.21
C LEU A 96 6.65 -8.88 -0.60
N GLU A 97 6.33 -9.66 -1.64
CA GLU A 97 7.20 -10.69 -2.18
C GLU A 97 8.53 -10.12 -2.70
N ASP A 98 8.49 -8.99 -3.43
CA ASP A 98 9.68 -8.26 -3.87
C ASP A 98 10.60 -7.80 -2.72
N ARG A 99 10.05 -7.70 -1.50
CA ARG A 99 10.77 -7.33 -0.27
C ARG A 99 11.17 -8.55 0.58
N GLY A 100 11.04 -9.76 0.03
CA GLY A 100 11.39 -11.02 0.70
C GLY A 100 10.37 -11.45 1.76
N ILE A 101 9.16 -10.92 1.72
CA ILE A 101 8.08 -11.29 2.65
C ILE A 101 7.21 -12.35 1.98
N GLU A 102 7.33 -13.58 2.48
CA GLU A 102 6.60 -14.75 1.99
C GLU A 102 5.45 -15.13 2.92
N GLY A 103 4.51 -15.96 2.44
CA GLY A 103 3.40 -16.46 3.26
C GLY A 103 2.32 -15.43 3.59
N VAL A 104 2.19 -14.39 2.76
CA VAL A 104 1.18 -13.35 2.91
C VAL A 104 -0.21 -13.94 2.67
N SER A 105 -1.13 -13.73 3.61
CA SER A 105 -2.55 -14.08 3.44
C SER A 105 -3.43 -12.87 3.68
N GLU A 106 -4.39 -12.63 2.78
CA GLU A 106 -5.39 -11.59 2.95
C GLU A 106 -6.33 -11.97 4.11
N ARG A 107 -6.50 -11.05 5.06
CA ARG A 107 -7.53 -11.14 6.10
C ARG A 107 -8.51 -10.00 5.90
N ASP A 108 -9.69 -10.32 5.39
CA ASP A 108 -10.80 -9.38 5.37
C ASP A 108 -11.24 -9.09 6.80
N ARG A 109 -10.98 -7.88 7.27
CA ARG A 109 -11.62 -7.37 8.49
C ARG A 109 -12.98 -6.81 8.11
N GLU A 110 -13.94 -7.68 7.86
CA GLU A 110 -15.35 -7.30 7.89
C GLU A 110 -15.84 -7.43 9.34
N ASN A 111 -16.12 -6.27 9.96
CA ASN A 111 -16.75 -6.06 11.28
C ASN A 111 -15.84 -6.04 12.55
N PRO A 112 -15.56 -4.86 13.16
CA PRO A 112 -15.10 -4.78 14.54
C PRO A 112 -16.29 -5.01 15.49
N GLY A 113 -16.66 -6.29 15.69
CA GLY A 113 -17.79 -6.70 16.53
C GLY A 113 -17.36 -7.66 17.64
N SER A 114 -17.25 -7.11 18.86
CA SER A 114 -17.24 -7.77 20.18
C SER A 114 -16.10 -8.76 20.50
N VAL A 115 -15.02 -8.23 21.07
CA VAL A 115 -14.28 -8.99 22.09
C VAL A 115 -15.11 -8.92 23.36
N THR A 116 -15.84 -9.99 23.68
CA THR A 116 -16.42 -10.14 25.03
C THR A 116 -15.26 -10.41 26.00
N PRO A 117 -15.09 -9.64 27.07
CA PRO A 117 -14.14 -9.99 28.12
C PRO A 117 -14.62 -11.30 28.77
N THR A 118 -13.75 -12.30 28.78
CA THR A 118 -13.93 -13.47 29.65
C THR A 118 -13.53 -13.03 31.07
N ASP A 119 -14.46 -13.20 32.01
CA ASP A 119 -14.27 -13.07 33.46
C ASP A 119 -13.11 -13.94 33.97
#